data_AF-A0A5B7TSB6-F1
#
_entry.id   AF-A0A5B7TSB6-F1
#
_cell.length_a   1.000
_cell.length_b   1.000
_cell.length_c   1.000
_cell.angle_alpha   90.00
_cell.angle_beta   90.00
_cell.angle_gamma   90.00
#
_symmetry.space_group_name_H-M   'P 1'
#
loop_
_entity.id
_entity.type
_entity.pdbx_description
1 polymer ?
#
loop_
_entity_poly.entity_id
_entity_poly.type
_entity_poly.pdbx_seq_one_letter_code
_entity_poly.pdbx_strand_id
1 'polypeptide(L)'
;MLFLILLILNSLVINKIIKLLLSILQSKLTFYNLNTSIMNYLLICFILLTSNVSYENPELTIQIENIGILEGRIRIGVFNKGENFLKREAAIKHYYITVKSSTEIIKINDLPKGDYAFSMFHDENSDDEFNLNFLGIPKEPYGFSNNVKPKFSAPSYESCKFSLAEDRTVEVTLSN
;
A
#
# COMPACT_ATOMS: atom_id res chain seq x y z
N MET A 1 -43.85 -79.01 5.98
CA MET A 1 -44.16 -77.81 6.82
C MET A 1 -42.92 -77.26 7.53
N LEU A 2 -42.17 -78.08 8.30
CA LEU A 2 -40.99 -77.64 9.07
C LEU A 2 -39.84 -77.06 8.21
N PHE A 3 -39.55 -77.66 7.06
CA PHE A 3 -38.50 -77.20 6.13
C PHE A 3 -38.80 -75.80 5.55
N LEU A 4 -40.07 -75.53 5.25
CA LEU A 4 -40.52 -74.24 4.72
C LEU A 4 -40.38 -73.13 5.78
N ILE A 5 -40.70 -73.45 7.04
CA ILE A 5 -40.53 -72.53 8.19
C ILE A 5 -39.03 -72.22 8.40
N LEU A 6 -38.15 -73.21 8.27
CA LEU A 6 -36.71 -73.03 8.41
C LEU A 6 -36.13 -72.12 7.30
N LEU A 7 -36.60 -72.29 6.07
CA LEU A 7 -36.24 -71.44 4.92
C LEU A 7 -36.70 -69.98 5.11
N ILE A 8 -37.92 -69.78 5.59
CA ILE A 8 -38.49 -68.46 5.86
C ILE A 8 -37.73 -67.78 7.01
N LEU A 9 -37.46 -68.50 8.09
CA LEU A 9 -36.67 -68.00 9.23
C LEU A 9 -35.25 -67.61 8.78
N ASN A 10 -34.61 -68.43 7.95
CA ASN A 10 -33.28 -68.12 7.41
C ASN A 10 -33.30 -66.86 6.53
N SER A 11 -34.29 -66.72 5.64
CA SER A 11 -34.48 -65.52 4.82
C SER A 11 -34.72 -64.26 5.65
N LEU A 12 -35.51 -64.34 6.72
CA LEU A 12 -35.77 -63.22 7.65
C LEU A 12 -34.49 -62.78 8.39
N VAL A 13 -33.68 -63.74 8.85
CA VAL A 13 -32.39 -63.47 9.50
C VAL A 13 -31.43 -62.80 8.53
N ILE A 14 -31.31 -63.33 7.30
CA ILE A 14 -30.46 -62.76 6.24
C ILE A 14 -30.90 -61.33 5.90
N ASN A 15 -32.19 -61.08 5.73
CA ASN A 15 -32.72 -59.74 5.45
C ASN A 15 -32.45 -58.75 6.59
N LYS A 16 -32.50 -59.21 7.85
CA LYS A 16 -32.18 -58.37 9.02
C LYS A 16 -30.69 -58.01 9.07
N ILE A 17 -29.81 -58.96 8.73
CA ILE A 17 -28.36 -58.74 8.63
C ILE A 17 -28.04 -57.76 7.50
N ILE A 18 -28.64 -57.92 6.31
CA ILE A 18 -28.45 -57.00 5.17
C ILE A 18 -28.88 -55.58 5.55
N LYS A 19 -30.05 -55.41 6.17
CA LYS A 19 -30.52 -54.08 6.63
C LYS A 19 -29.58 -53.45 7.65
N LEU A 20 -29.05 -54.24 8.59
CA LEU A 20 -28.08 -53.76 9.56
C LEU A 20 -26.78 -53.31 8.88
N LEU A 21 -26.22 -54.11 7.96
CA LEU A 21 -25.02 -53.76 7.20
C LEU A 21 -25.22 -52.49 6.36
N LEU A 22 -26.37 -52.35 5.69
CA LEU A 22 -26.72 -51.13 4.95
C LEU A 22 -26.81 -49.91 5.87
N SER A 23 -27.40 -50.05 7.07
CA SER A 23 -27.46 -48.95 8.05
C SER A 23 -26.08 -48.53 8.57
N ILE A 24 -25.17 -49.49 8.78
CA ILE A 24 -23.78 -49.22 9.21
C ILE A 24 -22.98 -48.56 8.08
N LEU A 25 -23.19 -48.97 6.83
CA LEU A 25 -22.53 -48.36 5.68
C LEU A 25 -23.00 -46.92 5.47
N GLN A 26 -24.32 -46.69 5.60
CA GLN A 26 -24.90 -45.36 5.48
C GLN A 26 -24.42 -44.42 6.60
N SER A 27 -24.30 -44.91 7.84
CA SER A 27 -23.79 -44.10 8.95
C SER A 27 -22.31 -43.72 8.78
N LYS A 28 -21.47 -44.61 8.26
CA LYS A 28 -20.08 -44.30 7.91
C LYS A 28 -20.00 -43.25 6.80
N LEU A 29 -20.79 -43.38 5.74
CA LEU A 29 -20.82 -42.40 4.63
C LEU A 29 -21.26 -41.02 5.11
N THR A 30 -22.27 -40.94 5.99
CA THR A 30 -22.69 -39.67 6.61
C THR A 30 -21.59 -39.06 7.49
N PHE A 31 -20.82 -39.88 8.20
CA PHE A 31 -19.69 -39.40 9.02
C PHE A 31 -18.54 -38.84 8.17
N TYR A 32 -18.17 -39.52 7.08
CA TYR A 32 -17.18 -39.01 6.13
C TYR A 32 -17.62 -37.68 5.50
N ASN A 33 -18.87 -37.61 5.01
CA ASN A 33 -19.41 -36.37 4.44
C ASN A 33 -19.48 -35.23 5.46
N LEU A 34 -19.85 -35.51 6.73
CA LEU A 34 -19.88 -34.52 7.80
C LEU A 34 -18.49 -33.94 8.06
N ASN A 35 -17.44 -34.76 8.09
CA ASN A 35 -16.07 -34.29 8.24
C ASN A 35 -15.59 -33.46 7.04
N THR A 36 -15.94 -33.85 5.81
CA THR A 36 -15.64 -33.07 4.60
C THR A 36 -16.38 -31.73 4.59
N SER A 37 -17.64 -31.70 5.01
CA SER A 37 -18.41 -30.46 5.17
C SER A 37 -17.79 -29.55 6.24
N ILE A 38 -17.43 -30.09 7.41
CA ILE A 38 -16.74 -29.33 8.48
C ILE A 38 -15.43 -28.74 7.96
N MET A 39 -14.62 -29.52 7.25
CA MET A 39 -13.36 -29.05 6.66
C MET A 39 -13.58 -27.96 5.61
N ASN A 40 -14.62 -28.06 4.79
CA ASN A 40 -14.99 -27.02 3.83
C ASN A 40 -15.47 -25.75 4.54
N TYR A 41 -16.27 -25.86 5.61
CA TYR A 41 -16.68 -24.71 6.41
C TYR A 41 -15.50 -24.04 7.12
N LEU A 42 -14.54 -24.81 7.65
CA LEU A 42 -13.32 -24.28 8.24
C LEU A 42 -12.44 -23.56 7.22
N LEU A 43 -12.33 -24.10 5.99
CA LEU A 43 -11.61 -23.44 4.90
C LEU A 43 -12.30 -22.14 4.46
N ILE A 44 -13.64 -22.14 4.37
CA ILE A 44 -14.42 -20.93 4.08
C ILE A 44 -14.25 -19.90 5.19
N CYS A 45 -14.33 -20.30 6.47
CA CYS A 45 -14.07 -19.40 7.61
C CYS A 45 -12.65 -18.83 7.57
N PHE A 46 -11.63 -19.64 7.24
CA PHE A 46 -10.26 -19.17 7.10
C PHE A 46 -10.11 -18.15 5.97
N ILE A 47 -10.76 -18.36 4.82
CA ILE A 47 -10.76 -17.39 3.71
C ILE A 47 -11.47 -16.09 4.13
N LEU A 48 -12.61 -16.18 4.82
CA LEU A 48 -13.36 -15.02 5.32
C LEU A 48 -12.61 -14.22 6.41
N LEU A 49 -11.72 -14.87 7.17
CA LEU A 49 -10.86 -14.23 8.17
C LEU A 49 -9.70 -13.42 7.56
N THR A 50 -9.36 -13.65 6.28
CA THR A 50 -8.24 -12.95 5.61
C THR A 50 -8.65 -11.72 4.80
N SER A 51 -9.94 -11.57 4.50
CA SER A 51 -10.45 -10.35 3.85
C SER A 51 -10.65 -9.27 4.90
N ASN A 52 -9.81 -8.24 4.92
CA ASN A 52 -10.06 -6.84 5.38
C ASN A 52 -8.82 -6.12 5.93
N VAL A 53 -7.59 -6.60 5.69
CA VAL A 53 -6.41 -5.73 5.90
C VAL A 53 -6.32 -4.77 4.71
N SER A 54 -7.11 -3.69 4.75
CA SER A 54 -6.88 -2.53 3.88
C SER A 54 -5.67 -1.80 4.43
N TYR A 55 -4.53 -1.93 3.74
CA TYR A 55 -3.37 -1.11 4.04
C TYR A 55 -3.52 0.20 3.28
N GLU A 56 -4.24 1.15 3.88
CA GLU A 56 -4.33 2.49 3.33
C GLU A 56 -2.98 3.19 3.48
N ASN A 57 -2.51 3.79 2.39
CA ASN A 57 -1.31 4.60 2.40
C ASN A 57 -1.60 5.89 3.18
N PRO A 58 -0.69 6.33 4.06
CA PRO A 58 -0.82 7.62 4.73
C PRO A 58 -0.83 8.77 3.72
N GLU A 59 -1.61 9.81 3.99
CA GLU A 59 -1.61 11.06 3.22
C GLU A 59 -0.42 11.94 3.64
N LEU A 60 0.46 12.26 2.70
CA LEU A 60 1.45 13.32 2.83
C LEU A 60 0.88 14.62 2.26
N THR A 61 0.64 15.60 3.12
CA THR A 61 0.31 16.98 2.74
C THR A 61 1.56 17.84 2.75
N ILE A 62 1.88 18.51 1.65
CA ILE A 62 2.99 19.47 1.59
C ILE A 62 2.38 20.86 1.39
N GLN A 63 2.64 21.75 2.35
CA GLN A 63 2.26 23.16 2.29
C GLN A 63 3.48 23.98 1.90
N ILE A 64 3.36 24.72 0.80
CA ILE A 64 4.46 25.44 0.17
C ILE A 64 4.19 26.92 0.29
N GLU A 65 5.17 27.66 0.79
CA GLU A 65 5.06 29.09 1.06
C GLU A 65 6.19 29.87 0.39
N ASN A 66 6.06 31.20 0.41
CA ASN A 66 7.03 32.15 -0.14
C ASN A 66 7.19 31.99 -1.66
N ILE A 67 6.08 31.75 -2.36
CA ILE A 67 6.05 31.71 -3.82
C ILE A 67 5.93 33.16 -4.32
N GLY A 68 7.01 33.65 -4.93
CA GLY A 68 7.11 35.05 -5.37
C GLY A 68 6.45 35.30 -6.73
N ILE A 69 6.73 34.43 -7.71
CA ILE A 69 6.18 34.52 -9.06
C ILE A 69 4.97 33.57 -9.16
N LEU A 70 3.83 34.07 -9.64
CA LEU A 70 2.59 33.29 -9.71
C LEU A 70 2.38 32.62 -11.08
N GLU A 71 3.48 32.17 -11.67
CA GLU A 71 3.55 31.56 -12.99
C GLU A 71 4.36 30.27 -12.94
N GLY A 72 4.24 29.44 -13.96
CA GLY A 72 4.96 28.17 -14.01
C GLY A 72 4.41 27.13 -13.04
N ARG A 73 5.30 26.26 -12.54
CA ARG A 73 4.92 25.10 -11.73
C ARG A 73 5.96 24.76 -10.68
N ILE A 74 5.50 24.28 -9.54
CA ILE A 74 6.39 23.65 -8.56
C ILE A 74 6.52 22.17 -8.91
N ARG A 75 7.76 21.72 -8.97
CA ARG A 75 8.13 20.34 -9.26
C ARG A 75 8.70 19.70 -8.03
N ILE A 76 8.20 18.52 -7.68
CA ILE A 76 8.57 17.82 -6.46
C ILE A 76 9.11 16.45 -6.84
N GLY A 77 10.34 16.14 -6.43
CA GLY A 77 10.93 14.80 -6.52
C GLY A 77 10.95 14.14 -5.14
N VAL A 78 10.41 12.93 -5.03
CA VAL A 78 10.41 12.14 -3.79
C VAL A 78 11.43 11.00 -3.90
N PHE A 79 12.20 10.79 -2.83
CA PHE A 79 13.29 9.84 -2.73
C PHE A 79 13.08 8.96 -1.49
N ASN A 80 13.46 7.69 -1.58
CA ASN A 80 13.44 6.74 -0.46
C ASN A 80 14.84 6.17 -0.11
N LYS A 81 15.88 6.70 -0.76
CA LYS A 81 17.29 6.33 -0.58
C LYS A 81 18.16 7.56 -0.77
N GLY A 82 19.33 7.55 -0.13
CA GLY A 82 20.30 8.64 -0.26
C GLY A 82 21.21 8.58 -1.47
N GLU A 83 21.31 7.41 -2.13
CA GLU A 83 22.09 7.26 -3.36
C GLU A 83 21.53 8.18 -4.45
N ASN A 84 22.39 9.04 -5.02
CA ASN A 84 22.01 10.03 -6.04
C ASN A 84 20.86 10.96 -5.62
N PHE A 85 20.69 11.24 -4.31
CA PHE A 85 19.72 12.22 -3.84
C PHE A 85 19.85 13.56 -4.60
N LEU A 86 18.72 14.19 -4.93
CA LEU A 86 18.59 15.39 -5.77
C LEU A 86 18.80 15.19 -7.27
N LYS A 87 19.19 13.99 -7.72
CA LYS A 87 19.20 13.66 -9.14
C LYS A 87 17.82 13.24 -9.60
N ARG A 88 17.36 13.75 -10.75
CA ARG A 88 16.01 13.53 -11.27
C ARG A 88 15.71 12.04 -11.43
N GLU A 89 16.66 11.29 -11.96
CA GLU A 89 16.60 9.86 -12.22
C GLU A 89 16.53 8.98 -10.96
N ALA A 90 16.91 9.51 -9.80
CA ALA A 90 16.89 8.78 -8.53
C ALA A 90 15.57 8.96 -7.75
N ALA A 91 14.72 9.90 -8.17
CA ALA A 91 13.41 10.08 -7.56
C ALA A 91 12.49 8.90 -7.92
N ILE A 92 11.79 8.37 -6.93
CA ILE A 92 10.83 7.26 -7.11
C ILE A 92 9.46 7.75 -7.62
N LYS A 93 9.17 9.04 -7.41
CA LYS A 93 7.93 9.72 -7.78
C LYS A 93 8.21 11.18 -8.09
N HIS A 94 7.45 11.73 -9.02
CA HIS A 94 7.44 13.15 -9.35
C HIS A 94 6.02 13.69 -9.25
N TYR A 95 5.88 14.87 -8.64
CA TYR A 95 4.62 15.60 -8.57
C TYR A 95 4.79 17.02 -9.10
N TYR A 96 3.67 17.60 -9.52
CA TYR A 96 3.62 18.91 -10.15
C TYR A 96 2.43 19.68 -9.60
N ILE A 97 2.65 20.96 -9.31
CA ILE A 97 1.60 21.88 -8.88
C ILE A 97 1.70 23.11 -9.77
N THR A 98 0.64 23.44 -10.49
CA THR A 98 0.56 24.74 -11.17
C THR A 98 0.46 25.83 -10.12
N VAL A 99 1.35 26.82 -10.18
CA VAL A 99 1.32 27.94 -9.23
C VAL A 99 0.15 28.85 -9.57
N LYS A 100 -0.68 29.15 -8.57
CA LYS A 100 -1.85 30.03 -8.67
C LYS A 100 -1.88 31.07 -7.55
N SER A 101 -1.17 30.84 -6.45
CA SER A 101 -1.07 31.80 -5.35
C SER A 101 0.28 31.77 -4.65
N SER A 102 0.50 32.69 -3.71
CA SER A 102 1.75 32.78 -2.93
C SER A 102 1.95 31.60 -1.98
N THR A 103 0.92 30.76 -1.82
CA THR A 103 0.96 29.48 -1.13
C THR A 103 0.32 28.38 -1.99
N GLU A 104 0.84 27.17 -1.90
CA GLU A 104 0.26 26.03 -2.61
C GLU A 104 0.23 24.80 -1.70
N ILE A 105 -0.74 23.91 -1.94
CA ILE A 105 -0.90 22.68 -1.18
C ILE A 105 -1.02 21.51 -2.14
N ILE A 106 -0.24 20.46 -1.88
CA ILE A 106 -0.42 19.15 -2.53
C ILE A 106 -0.67 18.07 -1.49
N LYS A 107 -1.56 17.14 -1.84
CA LYS A 107 -1.86 15.93 -1.09
C LYS A 107 -1.41 14.72 -1.89
N ILE A 108 -0.62 13.86 -1.27
CA ILE A 108 -0.01 12.67 -1.88
C ILE A 108 -0.48 11.45 -1.08
N ASN A 109 -1.20 10.54 -1.73
CA ASN A 109 -1.81 9.36 -1.10
C ASN A 109 -1.37 8.02 -1.73
N ASP A 110 -0.39 8.06 -2.63
CA ASP A 110 0.15 6.90 -3.33
C ASP A 110 1.57 6.51 -2.87
N LEU A 111 1.97 7.00 -1.69
CA LEU A 111 3.22 6.61 -1.01
C LEU A 111 2.92 5.57 0.09
N PRO A 112 3.49 4.35 0.01
CA PRO A 112 3.45 3.40 1.11
C PRO A 112 4.05 3.95 2.39
N LYS A 113 3.81 3.28 3.52
CA LYS A 113 4.53 3.62 4.75
C LYS A 113 6.02 3.40 4.56
N GLY A 114 6.82 4.38 4.98
CA GLY A 114 8.26 4.32 4.80
C GLY A 114 8.96 5.63 5.14
N ASP A 115 10.27 5.64 4.93
CA ASP A 115 11.09 6.83 5.09
C ASP A 115 11.33 7.49 3.74
N TYR A 116 11.16 8.81 3.70
CA TYR A 116 11.24 9.60 2.48
C TYR A 116 12.01 10.90 2.72
N ALA A 117 12.56 11.43 1.63
CA ALA A 117 12.95 12.83 1.52
C ALA A 117 12.35 13.37 0.23
N PHE A 118 12.06 14.68 0.18
CA PHE A 118 11.69 15.32 -1.06
C PHE A 118 12.49 16.60 -1.28
N SER A 119 12.70 16.92 -2.55
CA SER A 119 13.17 18.23 -2.99
C SER A 119 12.15 18.83 -3.94
N MET A 120 12.07 20.15 -3.96
CA MET A 120 11.24 20.87 -4.90
C MET A 120 11.94 22.09 -5.46
N PHE A 121 11.53 22.50 -6.65
CA PHE A 121 11.89 23.79 -7.21
C PHE A 121 10.70 24.36 -7.99
N HIS A 122 10.69 25.68 -8.10
CA HIS A 122 9.70 26.43 -8.85
C HIS A 122 10.24 26.71 -10.24
N ASP A 123 9.76 25.94 -11.21
CA ASP A 123 10.05 26.05 -12.64
C ASP A 123 9.27 27.26 -13.19
N GLU A 124 9.88 28.44 -13.07
CA GLU A 124 9.29 29.72 -13.46
C GLU A 124 9.29 29.91 -14.99
N ASN A 125 10.31 29.37 -15.67
CA ASN A 125 10.50 29.55 -17.11
C ASN A 125 9.95 28.39 -17.97
N SER A 126 9.42 27.34 -17.34
CA SER A 126 8.82 26.16 -17.98
C SER A 126 9.80 25.33 -18.83
N ASP A 127 11.08 25.32 -18.51
CA ASP A 127 12.10 24.58 -19.26
C ASP A 127 12.32 23.13 -18.76
N ASP A 128 11.61 22.72 -17.72
CA ASP A 128 11.74 21.40 -17.13
C ASP A 128 13.12 21.10 -16.50
N GLU A 129 13.94 22.11 -16.19
CA GLU A 129 15.27 21.97 -15.62
C GLU A 129 15.43 22.77 -14.32
N PHE A 130 16.24 22.26 -13.39
CA PHE A 130 16.60 23.04 -12.20
C PHE A 130 17.79 23.92 -12.54
N ASN A 131 17.51 25.20 -12.76
CA ASN A 131 18.48 26.12 -13.32
C ASN A 131 19.54 26.56 -12.30
N LEU A 132 20.82 26.32 -12.63
CA LEU A 132 21.97 26.81 -11.86
C LEU A 132 22.75 27.88 -12.64
N ASN A 133 23.40 28.80 -11.93
CA ASN A 133 24.39 29.69 -12.54
C ASN A 133 25.78 29.02 -12.66
N PHE A 134 26.75 29.71 -13.27
CA PHE A 134 28.11 29.18 -13.46
C PHE A 134 28.85 28.86 -12.14
N LEU A 135 28.38 29.37 -11.00
CA LEU A 135 28.90 29.09 -9.67
C LEU A 135 28.12 27.97 -8.95
N GLY A 136 27.14 27.35 -9.61
CA GLY A 136 26.31 26.29 -9.03
C GLY A 136 25.20 26.79 -8.10
N ILE A 137 24.90 28.09 -8.10
CA ILE A 137 23.85 28.68 -7.27
C ILE A 137 22.51 28.56 -8.02
N PRO A 138 21.43 28.10 -7.35
CA PRO A 138 20.08 28.09 -7.92
C PRO A 138 19.66 29.45 -8.46
N LYS A 139 19.06 29.46 -9.65
CA LYS A 139 18.42 30.64 -10.25
C LYS A 139 16.93 30.71 -9.95
N GLU A 140 16.36 29.59 -9.51
CA GLU A 140 14.95 29.40 -9.26
C GLU A 140 14.71 29.05 -7.79
N PRO A 141 13.56 29.47 -7.21
CA PRO A 141 13.22 29.13 -5.85
C PRO A 141 13.17 27.60 -5.63
N TYR A 142 13.71 27.15 -4.51
CA TYR A 142 13.80 25.73 -4.18
C TYR A 142 13.45 25.45 -2.71
N GLY A 143 13.13 24.20 -2.41
CA GLY A 143 12.78 23.75 -1.08
C GLY A 143 13.09 22.27 -0.86
N PHE A 144 13.19 21.87 0.39
CA PHE A 144 13.45 20.49 0.79
C PHE A 144 12.51 20.07 1.92
N SER A 145 12.28 18.77 2.05
CA SER A 145 11.61 18.22 3.23
C SER A 145 12.35 18.59 4.52
N ASN A 146 11.61 18.61 5.64
CA ASN A 146 12.04 19.18 6.93
C ASN A 146 12.43 20.67 6.88
N ASN A 147 12.06 21.39 5.81
CA ASN A 147 12.38 22.81 5.63
C ASN A 147 13.88 23.12 5.81
N VAL A 148 14.75 22.21 5.34
CA VAL A 148 16.20 22.36 5.43
C VAL A 148 16.64 23.53 4.55
N LYS A 149 17.41 24.47 5.12
CA LYS A 149 17.94 25.65 4.43
C LYS A 149 19.48 25.59 4.38
N PRO A 150 20.05 24.84 3.44
CA PRO A 150 21.50 24.72 3.31
C PRO A 150 22.13 26.05 2.94
N LYS A 151 23.31 26.36 3.52
CA LYS A 151 24.02 27.63 3.26
C LYS A 151 25.20 27.50 2.28
N PHE A 152 25.87 26.36 2.25
CA PHE A 152 27.16 26.20 1.56
C PHE A 152 27.20 25.04 0.56
N SER A 153 26.31 24.05 0.71
CA SER A 153 26.28 22.86 -0.14
C SER A 153 24.87 22.28 -0.18
N ALA A 154 24.56 21.49 -1.20
CA ALA A 154 23.32 20.71 -1.23
C ALA A 154 23.12 19.89 0.07
N PRO A 155 21.87 19.71 0.53
CA PRO A 155 21.59 18.97 1.75
C PRO A 155 21.78 17.46 1.54
N SER A 156 22.05 16.73 2.63
CA SER A 156 22.09 15.27 2.59
C SER A 156 20.68 14.69 2.66
N TYR A 157 20.49 13.50 2.09
CA TYR A 157 19.24 12.75 2.24
C TYR A 157 18.82 12.62 3.71
N GLU A 158 19.77 12.28 4.59
CA GLU A 158 19.51 12.11 6.02
C GLU A 158 18.99 13.40 6.68
N SER A 159 19.45 14.58 6.28
CA SER A 159 18.92 15.85 6.81
C SER A 159 17.49 16.13 6.36
N CYS A 160 17.14 15.68 5.16
CA CYS A 160 15.81 15.85 4.57
C CYS A 160 14.85 14.69 4.93
N LYS A 161 15.36 13.59 5.48
CA LYS A 161 14.59 12.36 5.71
C LYS A 161 13.51 12.56 6.77
N PHE A 162 12.33 12.01 6.52
CA PHE A 162 11.24 11.91 7.47
C PHE A 162 10.52 10.56 7.32
N SER A 163 9.88 10.11 8.39
CA SER A 163 9.05 8.89 8.36
C SER A 163 7.60 9.24 8.07
N LEU A 164 6.98 8.48 7.16
CA LEU A 164 5.59 8.57 6.77
C LEU A 164 4.89 7.27 7.22
N ALA A 165 4.56 7.18 8.51
CA ALA A 165 3.87 6.02 9.09
C ALA A 165 2.35 6.22 9.21
N GLU A 166 1.94 7.49 9.23
CA GLU A 166 0.58 8.01 9.35
C GLU A 166 0.50 9.33 8.55
N ASP A 167 -0.71 9.88 8.42
CA ASP A 167 -0.93 11.14 7.73
C ASP A 167 -0.02 12.23 8.29
N ARG A 168 0.64 12.97 7.39
CA ARG A 168 1.67 13.92 7.77
C ARG A 168 1.56 15.18 6.95
N THR A 169 1.61 16.32 7.64
CA THR A 169 1.77 17.63 7.01
C THR A 169 3.22 18.09 7.14
N VAL A 170 3.79 18.60 6.05
CA VAL A 170 5.12 19.23 6.02
C VAL A 170 5.00 20.61 5.42
N GLU A 171 5.37 21.62 6.20
CA GLU A 171 5.47 23.01 5.74
C GLU A 171 6.87 23.28 5.19
N VAL A 172 6.94 23.95 4.04
CA VAL A 172 8.18 24.28 3.33
C VAL A 172 8.11 25.71 2.84
N THR A 173 9.09 26.51 3.25
CA THR A 173 9.25 27.88 2.74
C THR A 173 10.29 27.86 1.63
N LEU A 174 9.94 28.26 0.41
CA LEU A 174 10.91 28.31 -0.69
C LEU A 174 12.04 29.31 -0.39
N SER A 175 13.26 28.91 -0.72
CA SER A 175 14.49 29.69 -0.63
C SER A 175 14.97 30.06 -2.03
N ASN A 176 15.61 31.23 -2.15
CA ASN A 176 16.24 31.73 -3.38
C ASN A 176 17.70 32.07 -3.08
#